data_AF-A0A7U6KRW1-F1
#
_entry.id   AF-A0A7U6KRW1-F1
#
_cell.length_a   1.000
_cell.length_b   1.000
_cell.length_c   1.000
_cell.angle_alpha   90.00
_cell.angle_beta   90.00
_cell.angle_gamma   90.00
#
_symmetry.space_group_name_H-M   'P 1'
#
loop_
_entity.id
_entity.type
_entity.pdbx_description
1 polymer ?
#
loop_
_entity_poly.entity_id
_entity_poly.type
_entity_poly.pdbx_seq_one_letter_code
_entity_poly.pdbx_strand_id
1 'polypeptide(L)'
;MSTQAHSFCFKPQGSSDEINIGIYNLARIIEARYVQIFTEVARQLHEAGLIGYIDKGIVLTGGGSTIKGMIPFAKRLLKMPVVLTNTHPAISAYNHFDNDESFKQLNSQVNDRAYQTAFGTLLYSQSEQFRRSEKSEPDTIQKNRVTGVFQSAGKRFADVLKKYYRHTYQTCRA
;
A
#
# COMPACT_ATOMS: atom_id res chain seq x y z
N MET A 1 -10.43 -45.21 13.22
CA MET A 1 -9.60 -44.02 13.49
C MET A 1 -10.47 -43.01 14.20
N SER A 2 -10.22 -42.77 15.49
CA SER A 2 -11.04 -41.90 16.34
C SER A 2 -10.90 -40.44 15.91
N THR A 3 -11.94 -39.88 15.31
CA THR A 3 -12.02 -38.44 15.03
C THR A 3 -12.33 -37.73 16.35
N GLN A 4 -11.30 -37.21 17.02
CA GLN A 4 -11.50 -36.38 18.21
C GLN A 4 -12.34 -35.16 17.81
N ALA A 5 -13.47 -34.95 18.48
CA ALA A 5 -14.32 -33.78 18.27
C ALA A 5 -13.63 -32.55 18.89
N HIS A 6 -12.84 -31.83 18.09
CA HIS A 6 -12.22 -30.58 18.52
C HIS A 6 -13.30 -29.49 18.65
N SER A 7 -13.77 -29.28 19.88
CA SER A 7 -14.67 -28.19 20.23
C SER A 7 -13.93 -27.07 20.95
N PHE A 8 -14.40 -25.83 20.74
CA PHE A 8 -13.90 -24.63 21.39
C PHE A 8 -15.04 -24.02 22.20
N CYS A 9 -14.80 -23.82 23.51
CA CYS A 9 -15.72 -23.14 24.39
C CYS A 9 -15.35 -21.66 24.46
N PHE A 10 -16.31 -20.76 24.26
CA PHE A 10 -16.11 -19.33 24.48
C PHE A 10 -17.30 -18.70 25.19
N LYS A 11 -17.01 -17.64 25.93
CA LYS A 11 -18.03 -16.81 26.59
C LYS A 11 -18.30 -15.60 25.70
N PRO A 12 -19.47 -15.51 25.06
CA PRO A 12 -19.85 -14.32 24.32
C PRO A 12 -19.97 -13.12 25.29
N GLN A 13 -19.57 -11.95 24.82
CA GLN A 13 -19.61 -10.74 25.62
C GLN A 13 -21.07 -10.38 25.96
N GLY A 14 -21.41 -10.36 27.25
CA GLY A 14 -22.75 -10.01 27.74
C GLY A 14 -23.68 -11.18 28.07
N SER A 15 -23.23 -12.44 27.92
CA SER A 15 -23.93 -13.61 28.46
C SER A 15 -23.04 -14.37 29.43
N SER A 16 -23.63 -14.91 30.50
CA SER A 16 -22.96 -15.81 31.44
C SER A 16 -22.72 -17.21 30.86
N ASP A 17 -23.45 -17.56 29.79
CA ASP A 17 -23.51 -18.93 29.31
C ASP A 17 -22.35 -19.25 28.38
N GLU A 18 -21.69 -20.38 28.67
CA GLU A 18 -20.61 -20.91 27.86
C GLU A 18 -21.16 -21.58 26.60
N ILE A 19 -20.72 -21.11 25.43
CA ILE A 19 -21.09 -21.71 24.15
C ILE A 19 -19.96 -22.62 23.68
N ASN A 20 -20.29 -23.90 23.48
CA ASN A 20 -19.40 -24.86 22.87
C ASN A 20 -19.67 -24.94 21.35
N ILE A 21 -18.67 -24.62 20.53
CA ILE A 21 -18.76 -24.72 19.07
C ILE A 21 -17.76 -25.74 18.56
N GLY A 22 -18.22 -26.66 17.72
CA GLY A 22 -17.35 -27.56 16.97
C GLY A 22 -16.53 -26.79 15.92
N ILE A 23 -15.22 -27.03 15.84
CA ILE A 23 -14.32 -26.37 14.88
C ILE A 23 -14.79 -26.51 13.43
N TYR A 24 -15.39 -27.65 13.09
CA TYR A 24 -15.95 -27.88 11.75
C TYR A 24 -17.10 -26.91 11.43
N ASN A 25 -18.02 -26.69 12.38
CA ASN A 25 -19.13 -25.76 12.18
C ASN A 25 -18.62 -24.32 12.03
N LEU A 26 -17.63 -23.94 12.84
CA LEU A 26 -16.99 -22.63 12.73
C LEU A 26 -16.30 -22.46 11.36
N ALA A 27 -15.55 -23.47 10.91
CA ALA A 27 -14.88 -23.45 9.61
C ALA A 27 -15.88 -23.30 8.46
N ARG A 28 -17.03 -23.97 8.52
CA ARG A 28 -18.11 -23.85 7.52
C ARG A 28 -18.66 -22.41 7.44
N ILE A 29 -18.84 -21.76 8.59
CA ILE A 29 -19.30 -20.36 8.65
C ILE A 29 -18.23 -19.42 8.06
N ILE A 30 -16.96 -19.63 8.44
CA ILE A 30 -15.83 -18.85 7.93
C ILE A 30 -15.72 -19.00 6.40
N GLU A 31 -15.80 -20.24 5.89
CA GLU A 31 -15.75 -20.52 4.46
C GLU A 31 -16.85 -19.77 3.69
N ALA A 32 -18.10 -19.84 4.17
CA ALA A 32 -19.22 -19.13 3.56
C ALA A 32 -18.97 -17.61 3.47
N ARG A 33 -18.33 -17.01 4.48
CA ARG A 33 -17.96 -15.59 4.47
C ARG A 33 -16.89 -15.27 3.44
N TYR A 34 -15.88 -16.12 3.28
CA TYR A 34 -14.87 -15.91 2.24
C TYR A 34 -15.43 -16.10 0.83
N VAL A 35 -16.32 -17.07 0.62
CA VAL A 35 -17.04 -17.22 -0.66
C VAL A 35 -17.79 -15.93 -0.98
N GLN A 36 -18.53 -15.40 -0.02
CA GLN A 36 -19.29 -14.17 -0.20
C GLN A 36 -18.38 -12.97 -0.52
N ILE A 37 -17.31 -12.75 0.27
CA ILE A 37 -16.39 -11.62 0.08
C ILE A 37 -15.74 -11.68 -1.30
N PHE A 38 -15.18 -12.82 -1.68
CA PHE A 38 -14.50 -12.94 -2.97
C PHE A 38 -15.46 -12.86 -4.16
N THR A 39 -16.67 -13.41 -4.04
CA THR A 39 -17.70 -13.28 -5.08
C THR A 39 -18.10 -11.81 -5.26
N GLU A 40 -18.27 -11.09 -4.15
CA GLU A 40 -18.63 -9.67 -4.18
C GLU A 40 -17.53 -8.80 -4.78
N VAL A 41 -16.26 -9.06 -4.43
CA VAL A 41 -15.11 -8.38 -5.05
C VAL A 41 -15.03 -8.70 -6.55
N ALA A 42 -15.20 -9.97 -6.95
CA ALA A 42 -15.17 -10.35 -8.36
C ALA A 42 -16.30 -9.68 -9.16
N ARG A 43 -17.50 -9.58 -8.58
CA ARG A 43 -18.64 -8.86 -9.17
C ARG A 43 -18.30 -7.40 -9.40
N GLN A 44 -17.74 -6.71 -8.40
CA GLN A 44 -17.36 -5.30 -8.52
C GLN A 44 -16.25 -5.09 -9.55
N LEU A 45 -15.24 -5.97 -9.61
CA LEU A 45 -14.18 -5.91 -10.63
C LEU A 45 -14.72 -6.13 -12.05
N HIS A 46 -15.70 -7.03 -12.20
CA HIS A 46 -16.38 -7.26 -13.47
C HIS A 46 -17.21 -6.03 -13.89
N GLU A 47 -18.00 -5.47 -12.99
CA GLU A 47 -18.81 -4.26 -13.24
C GLU A 47 -17.97 -3.04 -13.57
N ALA A 48 -16.78 -2.93 -12.97
CA ALA A 48 -15.81 -1.87 -13.30
C ALA A 48 -15.05 -2.13 -14.62
N GLY A 49 -15.25 -3.27 -15.29
CA GLY A 49 -14.51 -3.64 -16.50
C GLY A 49 -13.03 -3.93 -16.26
N LEU A 50 -12.62 -4.14 -15.00
CA LEU A 50 -11.22 -4.31 -14.61
C LEU A 50 -10.73 -5.75 -14.75
N ILE A 51 -11.65 -6.72 -14.80
CA ILE A 51 -11.30 -8.15 -14.79
C ILE A 51 -10.37 -8.55 -15.94
N GLY A 52 -10.54 -7.93 -17.12
CA GLY A 52 -9.71 -8.17 -18.30
C GLY A 52 -8.30 -7.58 -18.22
N TYR A 53 -7.99 -6.77 -17.20
CA TYR A 53 -6.67 -6.17 -17.00
C TYR A 53 -5.84 -6.90 -15.93
N ILE A 54 -6.41 -7.89 -15.23
CA ILE A 54 -5.76 -8.61 -14.12
C ILE A 54 -5.04 -9.87 -14.64
N ASP A 55 -4.16 -9.71 -15.63
CA ASP A 55 -3.49 -10.86 -16.29
C ASP A 55 -2.53 -11.63 -15.36
N LYS A 56 -2.00 -10.95 -14.33
CA LYS A 56 -1.03 -11.52 -13.39
C LYS A 56 -1.68 -12.17 -12.16
N GLY A 57 -3.00 -12.06 -12.04
CA GLY A 57 -3.76 -12.60 -10.90
C GLY A 57 -3.78 -11.66 -9.69
N ILE A 58 -4.08 -12.25 -8.53
CA ILE A 58 -4.48 -11.54 -7.32
C ILE A 58 -3.46 -11.76 -6.21
N VAL A 59 -3.15 -10.70 -5.47
CA VAL A 59 -2.29 -10.73 -4.30
C VAL A 59 -3.15 -10.55 -3.05
N LEU A 60 -3.15 -11.54 -2.16
CA LEU A 60 -3.87 -11.46 -0.89
C LEU A 60 -2.98 -10.89 0.20
N THR A 61 -3.51 -9.91 0.94
CA THR A 61 -2.83 -9.13 1.99
C THR A 61 -3.65 -9.09 3.28
N GLY A 62 -3.07 -8.61 4.38
CA GLY A 62 -3.75 -8.42 5.66
C GLY A 62 -3.87 -9.69 6.50
N GLY A 63 -4.30 -9.55 7.76
CA GLY A 63 -4.37 -10.67 8.71
C GLY A 63 -5.33 -11.80 8.28
N GLY A 64 -6.44 -11.46 7.61
CA GLY A 64 -7.41 -12.45 7.11
C GLY A 64 -6.82 -13.40 6.05
N SER A 65 -5.78 -12.99 5.33
CA SER A 65 -5.11 -13.84 4.34
C SER A 65 -4.34 -15.03 4.94
N THR A 66 -4.09 -15.03 6.25
CA THR A 66 -3.28 -16.04 6.95
C THR A 66 -4.03 -17.34 7.24
N ILE A 67 -5.33 -17.42 6.94
CA ILE A 67 -6.11 -18.64 7.15
C ILE A 67 -5.52 -19.82 6.36
N LYS A 68 -5.44 -20.98 7.02
CA LYS A 68 -4.92 -22.21 6.43
C LYS A 68 -5.73 -22.60 5.19
N GLY A 69 -5.02 -22.83 4.08
CA GLY A 69 -5.65 -23.21 2.82
C GLY A 69 -6.21 -22.05 2.00
N MET A 70 -5.94 -20.80 2.37
CA MET A 70 -6.45 -19.61 1.66
C MET A 70 -6.05 -19.56 0.19
N ILE A 71 -4.78 -19.82 -0.15
CA ILE A 71 -4.31 -19.80 -1.56
C ILE A 71 -5.10 -20.78 -2.44
N PRO A 72 -5.13 -22.11 -2.17
CA PRO A 72 -5.86 -23.03 -3.02
C PRO A 72 -7.36 -22.78 -3.02
N PHE A 73 -7.93 -22.31 -1.90
CA PHE A 73 -9.34 -21.90 -1.83
C PHE A 73 -9.64 -20.72 -2.78
N ALA A 74 -8.89 -19.63 -2.68
CA ALA A 74 -9.06 -18.43 -3.51
C ALA A 74 -8.80 -18.71 -4.99
N LYS A 75 -7.76 -19.49 -5.33
CA LYS A 75 -7.50 -19.92 -6.73
C LYS A 75 -8.69 -20.66 -7.34
N ARG A 76 -9.30 -21.59 -6.60
CA ARG A 76 -10.46 -22.35 -7.10
C ARG A 76 -11.69 -21.47 -7.31
N LEU A 77 -11.91 -20.50 -6.43
CA LEU A 77 -13.07 -19.62 -6.47
C LEU A 77 -12.92 -18.55 -7.56
N LEU A 78 -11.76 -17.88 -7.62
CA LEU A 78 -11.51 -16.74 -8.51
C LEU A 78 -11.08 -17.14 -9.92
N LYS A 79 -10.68 -18.41 -10.13
CA LYS A 79 -10.18 -18.92 -11.42
C LYS A 79 -8.96 -18.16 -11.97
N MET A 80 -8.16 -17.59 -11.08
CA MET A 80 -6.95 -16.82 -11.41
C MET A 80 -5.77 -17.24 -10.53
N PRO A 81 -4.52 -16.93 -10.92
CA PRO A 81 -3.38 -17.05 -10.03
C PRO A 81 -3.61 -16.21 -8.76
N VAL A 82 -3.35 -16.81 -7.60
CA VAL A 82 -3.40 -16.12 -6.30
C VAL A 82 -2.11 -16.37 -5.55
N VAL A 83 -1.54 -15.31 -5.00
CA VAL A 83 -0.33 -15.35 -4.17
C VAL A 83 -0.58 -14.60 -2.86
N LEU A 84 0.17 -14.96 -1.83
CA LEU A 84 0.23 -14.16 -0.60
C LEU A 84 1.31 -13.10 -0.77
N THR A 85 1.05 -11.93 -0.19
CA THR A 85 2.06 -10.90 0.02
C THR A 85 3.20 -11.40 0.91
N ASN A 86 4.40 -10.99 0.56
CA ASN A 86 5.59 -11.17 1.38
C ASN A 86 6.05 -9.82 1.93
N THR A 87 6.69 -9.83 3.09
CA THR A 87 7.33 -8.62 3.63
C THR A 87 8.46 -8.19 2.69
N HIS A 88 8.55 -6.89 2.43
CA HIS A 88 9.57 -6.32 1.55
C HIS A 88 10.96 -6.39 2.23
N PRO A 89 12.04 -6.77 1.52
CA PRO A 89 13.37 -6.97 2.13
C PRO A 89 13.96 -5.70 2.76
N ALA A 90 13.50 -4.51 2.35
CA ALA A 90 13.91 -3.25 2.97
C ALA A 90 13.28 -2.98 4.35
N ILE A 91 12.29 -3.78 4.76
CA ILE A 91 11.66 -3.65 6.08
C ILE A 91 12.37 -4.61 7.04
N SER A 92 12.98 -4.03 8.07
CA SER A 92 13.59 -4.78 9.17
C SER A 92 13.33 -4.07 10.49
N ALA A 93 13.31 -4.83 11.59
CA ALA A 93 13.25 -4.26 12.92
C ALA A 93 14.55 -3.50 13.21
N TYR A 94 14.45 -2.26 13.68
CA TYR A 94 15.62 -1.48 14.08
C TYR A 94 16.02 -1.84 15.52
N ASN A 95 17.28 -2.22 15.71
CA ASN A 95 17.86 -2.59 17.00
C ASN A 95 18.48 -1.36 17.70
N HIS A 96 17.63 -0.48 18.27
CA HIS A 96 18.13 0.68 19.04
C HIS A 96 18.10 0.49 20.55
N PHE A 97 17.34 -0.49 21.03
CA PHE A 97 17.17 -0.72 22.45
C PHE A 97 18.17 -1.79 22.89
N ASP A 98 18.92 -1.54 23.97
CA ASP A 98 19.73 -2.55 24.67
C ASP A 98 18.89 -3.70 25.29
N ASN A 99 17.61 -3.82 24.88
CA ASN A 99 16.64 -4.79 25.35
C ASN A 99 16.29 -5.78 24.23
N ASP A 100 16.84 -6.98 24.35
CA ASP A 100 16.69 -8.07 23.37
C ASP A 100 15.23 -8.51 23.19
N GLU A 101 14.39 -8.39 24.22
CA GLU A 101 13.00 -8.87 24.17
C GLU A 101 12.11 -8.02 23.26
N SER A 102 12.24 -6.70 23.32
CA SER A 102 11.48 -5.79 22.45
C SER A 102 11.86 -5.94 20.99
N PHE A 103 13.15 -6.17 20.71
CA PHE A 103 13.61 -6.44 19.35
C PHE A 103 13.04 -7.76 18.81
N LYS A 104 13.04 -8.84 19.61
CA LYS A 104 12.44 -10.13 19.23
C LYS A 104 10.96 -9.99 18.91
N GLN A 105 10.20 -9.28 19.75
CA GLN A 105 8.77 -9.06 19.54
C GLN A 105 8.50 -8.29 18.24
N LEU A 106 9.23 -7.20 18.02
CA LEU A 106 9.09 -6.40 16.79
C LEU A 106 9.44 -7.23 15.55
N ASN A 107 10.55 -7.97 15.59
CA ASN A 107 10.97 -8.82 14.49
C ASN A 107 9.96 -9.94 14.19
N SER A 108 9.28 -10.47 15.22
CA SER A 108 8.18 -11.41 15.03
C SER A 108 6.98 -10.75 14.32
N GLN A 109 6.64 -9.51 14.67
CA GLN A 109 5.52 -8.77 14.09
C GLN A 109 5.80 -8.29 12.66
N VAL A 110 7.05 -7.99 12.31
CA VAL A 110 7.44 -7.55 10.95
C VAL A 110 7.06 -8.57 9.87
N ASN A 111 7.01 -9.85 10.21
CA ASN A 111 6.63 -10.91 9.29
C ASN A 111 5.12 -11.17 9.22
N ASP A 112 4.33 -10.54 10.09
CA ASP A 112 2.88 -10.71 10.08
C ASP A 112 2.23 -9.85 8.99
N ARG A 113 1.38 -10.49 8.19
CA ARG A 113 0.61 -9.85 7.12
C ARG A 113 -0.39 -8.82 7.64
N ALA A 114 -0.76 -8.88 8.92
CA ALA A 114 -1.59 -7.86 9.56
C ALA A 114 -1.01 -6.43 9.44
N TYR A 115 0.32 -6.28 9.38
CA TYR A 115 1.00 -4.98 9.34
C TYR A 115 1.35 -4.49 7.93
N GLN A 116 0.94 -5.19 6.87
CA GLN A 116 1.33 -4.83 5.50
C GLN A 116 0.84 -3.48 5.04
N THR A 117 -0.32 -3.03 5.53
CA THR A 117 -0.79 -1.67 5.28
C THR A 117 0.19 -0.64 5.85
N ALA A 118 0.64 -0.84 7.10
CA ALA A 118 1.58 0.08 7.74
C ALA A 118 2.93 0.10 7.02
N PHE A 119 3.44 -1.06 6.60
CA PHE A 119 4.66 -1.13 5.80
C PHE A 119 4.49 -0.48 4.42
N GLY A 120 3.35 -0.67 3.78
CA GLY A 120 3.02 0.02 2.53
C GLY A 120 3.05 1.54 2.68
N THR A 121 2.46 2.07 3.76
CA THR A 121 2.51 3.50 4.08
C THR A 121 3.93 3.99 4.33
N LEU A 122 4.74 3.23 5.08
CA LEU A 122 6.12 3.59 5.39
C LEU A 122 7.03 3.57 4.14
N LEU A 123 6.83 2.59 3.25
CA LEU A 123 7.55 2.52 1.98
C LEU A 123 7.09 3.64 1.03
N TYR A 124 5.79 3.94 1.03
CA TYR A 124 5.23 5.00 0.22
C TYR A 124 5.78 6.37 0.63
N SER A 125 5.86 6.68 1.93
CA SER A 125 6.38 7.96 2.42
C SER A 125 7.84 8.20 2.05
N GLN A 126 8.63 7.14 1.87
CA GLN A 126 10.03 7.21 1.44
C GLN A 126 10.20 7.16 -0.09
N SER A 127 9.11 7.00 -0.86
CA SER A 127 9.17 6.84 -2.31
C SER A 127 9.15 8.17 -3.07
N GLU A 128 9.70 8.18 -4.29
CA GLU A 128 9.59 9.32 -5.21
C GLU A 128 8.15 9.61 -5.63
N GLN A 129 7.23 8.64 -5.48
CA GLN A 129 5.80 8.87 -5.76
C GLN A 129 5.20 9.86 -4.76
N PHE A 130 5.53 9.73 -3.48
CA PHE A 130 5.12 10.68 -2.45
C PHE A 130 5.65 12.09 -2.74
N ARG A 131 6.93 12.20 -3.12
CA ARG A 131 7.57 13.47 -3.51
C ARG A 131 6.91 14.11 -4.75
N ARG A 132 6.37 13.30 -5.65
CA ARG A 132 5.63 13.77 -6.84
C ARG A 132 4.21 14.21 -6.49
N SER A 133 3.51 13.53 -5.58
CA SER A 133 2.19 13.95 -5.13
C SER A 133 2.22 15.31 -4.44
N GLU A 134 3.20 15.59 -3.58
CA GLU A 134 3.35 16.91 -2.94
C GLU A 134 3.58 18.03 -3.96
N LYS A 135 4.39 17.79 -5.00
CA LYS A 135 4.67 18.77 -6.06
C LYS A 135 3.49 19.04 -7.01
N SER A 136 2.45 18.19 -6.97
CA SER A 136 1.29 18.30 -7.85
C SER A 136 0.13 19.08 -7.21
N GLU A 137 0.30 19.55 -5.97
CA GLU A 137 -0.68 20.41 -5.32
C GLU A 137 -0.84 21.75 -6.07
N PRO A 138 -2.08 22.22 -6.32
CA PRO A 138 -2.36 23.38 -7.18
C PRO A 138 -1.66 24.67 -6.73
N ASP A 139 -1.39 24.82 -5.42
CA ASP A 139 -0.70 25.99 -4.86
C ASP A 139 0.79 26.04 -5.23
N THR A 140 1.45 24.88 -5.41
CA THR A 140 2.86 24.82 -5.84
C THR A 140 3.03 25.07 -7.34
N ILE A 141 2.04 24.72 -8.15
CA ILE A 141 2.01 24.99 -9.60
C ILE A 141 1.91 26.49 -9.86
N GLN A 142 1.09 27.24 -9.09
CA GLN A 142 1.02 28.70 -9.22
C GLN A 142 2.37 29.37 -8.92
N LYS A 143 3.03 28.98 -7.82
CA LYS A 143 4.32 29.58 -7.41
C LYS A 143 5.42 29.34 -8.45
N ASN A 144 5.52 28.14 -9.01
CA ASN A 144 6.50 27.83 -10.06
C ASN A 144 6.19 28.54 -11.40
N ARG A 145 4.91 28.70 -11.77
CA ARG A 145 4.53 29.42 -12.99
C ARG A 145 4.88 30.91 -12.92
N VAL A 146 4.64 31.55 -11.77
CA VAL A 146 4.97 32.97 -11.57
C VAL A 146 6.49 33.19 -11.58
N THR A 147 7.25 32.29 -10.94
CA THR A 147 8.71 32.39 -10.89
C THR A 147 9.35 32.18 -12.27
N GLY A 148 8.83 31.25 -13.08
CA GLY A 148 9.31 30.99 -14.44
C GLY A 148 9.02 32.11 -15.44
N VAL A 149 7.86 32.77 -15.32
CA VAL A 149 7.51 33.96 -16.14
C VAL A 149 8.40 35.16 -15.76
N PHE A 150 8.67 35.36 -14.47
CA PHE A 150 9.51 36.47 -14.02
C PHE A 150 10.99 36.30 -14.45
N GLN A 151 11.50 35.07 -14.43
CA GLN A 151 12.88 34.78 -14.83
C GLN A 151 13.11 34.92 -16.35
N SER A 152 12.09 34.61 -17.15
CA SER A 152 12.16 34.76 -18.61
C SER A 152 12.01 36.23 -19.06
N ALA A 153 11.22 37.03 -18.35
CA ALA A 153 11.18 38.48 -18.54
C ALA A 153 12.53 39.13 -18.18
N GLY A 154 13.10 38.81 -17.02
CA GLY A 154 14.39 39.35 -16.56
C GLY A 154 15.55 39.07 -17.51
N LYS A 155 15.61 37.86 -18.10
CA LYS A 155 16.63 37.52 -19.12
C LYS A 155 16.46 38.34 -20.40
N ARG A 156 15.23 38.55 -20.88
CA ARG A 156 14.98 39.38 -22.06
C ARG A 156 15.33 40.85 -21.84
N PHE A 157 15.05 41.40 -20.66
CA PHE A 157 15.46 42.75 -20.31
C PHE A 157 16.98 42.89 -20.18
N ALA A 158 17.66 41.90 -19.59
CA ALA A 158 19.12 41.90 -19.50
C ALA A 158 19.79 41.84 -20.89
N ASP A 159 19.26 41.04 -21.82
CA ASP A 159 19.79 40.93 -23.18
C ASP A 159 19.58 42.22 -24.00
N VAL A 160 18.44 42.90 -23.83
CA VAL A 160 18.17 44.21 -24.46
C VAL A 160 19.10 45.30 -23.90
N LEU A 161 19.30 45.35 -22.58
CA LEU A 161 20.24 46.30 -21.97
C LEU A 161 21.68 46.06 -22.42
N LYS A 162 22.09 44.80 -22.55
CA LYS A 162 23.43 44.42 -23.04
C LYS A 162 23.64 44.78 -24.50
N LYS A 163 22.58 44.81 -25.31
CA LYS A 163 22.62 45.29 -26.71
C LYS A 163 22.75 46.81 -26.77
N TYR A 164 22.07 47.54 -25.90
CA TYR A 164 22.15 49.01 -25.84
C TYR A 164 23.52 49.50 -25.36
N TYR A 165 24.11 48.85 -24.35
CA TYR A 165 25.43 49.21 -23.82
C TYR A 165 26.60 48.92 -24.77
N ARG A 166 26.44 48.00 -25.73
CA ARG A 166 27.52 47.64 -26.68
C ARG A 166 27.66 48.68 -27.80
N HIS A 167 26.59 49.37 -28.17
CA HIS A 167 26.63 50.37 -29.24
C HIS A 167 27.32 51.69 -28.83
N THR A 168 27.38 52.01 -27.53
CA THR A 168 27.98 53.26 -27.05
C THR A 168 29.50 53.22 -26.88
N TYR A 169 30.12 52.03 -26.88
CA TYR A 169 31.58 51.87 -26.73
C TYR A 169 32.34 51.74 -28.06
N GLN A 170 31.65 51.64 -29.20
CA GLN A 170 32.28 51.50 -30.52
C GLN A 170 32.45 52.82 -31.29
N THR A 171 31.90 53.92 -30.79
CA THR A 171 32.02 55.28 -31.38
C THR A 171 33.08 56.17 -30.73
N CYS A 172 33.75 55.72 -29.65
CA CYS A 172 34.84 56.46 -28.98
C CYS A 172 36.25 55.87 -29.25
N ARG A 173 36.41 55.10 -30.32
CA ARG A 173 37.73 54.62 -30.78
C ARG A 173 37.88 54.84 -32.29
N ALA A 174 37.87 56.10 -32.66
CA ALA A 174 38.42 56.64 -33.90
C ALA A 174 39.32 57.83 -33.51
#